data_AF-A0AAQ0QA81-F1
#
_entry.id   AF-A0AAQ0QA81-F1
#
_cell.length_a   1.000
_cell.length_b   1.000
_cell.length_c   1.000
_cell.angle_alpha   90.00
_cell.angle_beta   90.00
_cell.angle_gamma   90.00
#
_symmetry.space_group_name_H-M   'P 1'
#
loop_
_entity.id
_entity.type
_entity.pdbx_description
1 polymer ?
#
loop_
_entity_poly.entity_id
_entity_poly.type
_entity_poly.pdbx_seq_one_letter_code
_entity_poly.pdbx_strand_id
1 'polypeptide(L)'
;MVKFKDPDLMSACAEKIIDRLYELALCDTRIMVCDWLAYATLATYRLVNEITGESDLPSMDECFDGTAVTPELSDNPKWSILKYWHDYHWQRANTKAGEREYESYFSIVAIQLGDVMLSM
;
A
#
# COMPACT_ATOMS: atom_id res chain seq x y z
N MET A 1 -12.54 10.45 9.15
CA MET A 1 -11.14 10.45 9.64
C MET A 1 -11.07 9.61 10.90
N VAL A 2 -10.61 8.37 10.76
CA VAL A 2 -10.45 7.43 11.88
C VAL A 2 -9.38 8.00 12.84
N LYS A 3 -9.69 8.11 14.12
CA LYS A 3 -8.73 8.57 15.15
C LYS A 3 -8.19 7.35 15.89
N PHE A 4 -6.97 6.94 15.57
CA PHE A 4 -6.30 5.85 16.29
C PHE A 4 -5.81 6.31 17.65
N LYS A 5 -5.87 5.41 18.63
CA LYS A 5 -5.44 5.69 20.01
C LYS A 5 -3.94 5.44 20.24
N ASP A 6 -3.30 4.61 19.42
CA ASP A 6 -1.88 4.25 19.55
C ASP A 6 -1.11 4.50 18.24
N PRO A 7 -0.54 5.72 18.08
CA PRO A 7 0.26 6.08 16.91
C PRO A 7 1.54 5.24 16.76
N ASP A 8 2.15 4.80 17.87
CA ASP A 8 3.39 4.04 17.83
C ASP A 8 3.14 2.64 17.25
N LEU A 9 2.03 2.01 17.63
CA LEU A 9 1.63 0.72 17.06
C LEU A 9 1.26 0.83 15.57
N MET A 10 0.54 1.88 15.18
CA MET A 10 0.23 2.16 13.77
C MET A 10 1.51 2.31 12.95
N SER A 11 2.46 3.12 13.44
CA SER A 11 3.76 3.34 12.80
C SER A 11 4.56 2.05 12.65
N ALA A 12 4.64 1.23 13.71
CA ALA A 12 5.36 -0.05 13.65
C ALA A 12 4.73 -1.05 12.67
N CYS A 13 3.40 -1.13 12.62
CA CYS A 13 2.68 -1.97 11.66
C CYS A 13 2.89 -1.47 10.22
N ALA A 14 2.80 -0.15 10.01
CA ALA A 14 3.02 0.50 8.73
C ALA A 14 4.44 0.23 8.24
N GLU A 15 5.46 0.46 9.07
CA GLU A 15 6.87 0.26 8.74
C GLU A 15 7.12 -1.18 8.29
N LYS A 16 6.60 -2.18 9.01
CA LYS A 16 6.74 -3.59 8.63
C LYS A 16 6.20 -3.89 7.22
N ILE A 17 5.01 -3.37 6.89
CA ILE A 17 4.36 -3.64 5.60
C ILE A 17 5.05 -2.85 4.48
N ILE A 18 5.31 -1.57 4.70
CA ILE A 18 5.97 -0.66 3.75
C ILE A 18 7.37 -1.17 3.41
N ASP A 19 8.12 -1.66 4.40
CA ASP A 19 9.47 -2.19 4.20
C ASP A 19 9.47 -3.39 3.26
N ARG A 20 8.55 -4.34 3.47
CA ARG A 20 8.42 -5.52 2.62
C ARG A 20 7.93 -5.17 1.21
N LEU A 21 6.98 -4.24 1.11
CA LEU A 21 6.51 -3.76 -0.19
C LEU A 21 7.65 -3.08 -0.96
N TYR A 22 8.46 -2.29 -0.27
CA TYR A 22 9.64 -1.63 -0.84
C TYR A 22 10.70 -2.64 -1.31
N GLU A 23 11.04 -3.64 -0.49
CA GLU A 23 11.95 -4.72 -0.88
C GLU A 23 11.47 -5.46 -2.13
N LEU A 24 10.18 -5.75 -2.22
CA LEU A 24 9.58 -6.38 -3.40
C LEU A 24 9.64 -5.46 -4.62
N ALA A 25 9.26 -4.19 -4.47
CA ALA A 25 9.28 -3.21 -5.55
C ALA A 25 10.71 -2.94 -6.07
N LEU A 26 11.74 -3.11 -5.23
CA LEU A 26 13.14 -3.02 -5.70
C LEU A 26 13.52 -4.14 -6.68
N CYS A 27 12.84 -5.29 -6.63
CA CYS A 27 13.06 -6.37 -7.60
C CYS A 27 12.47 -6.02 -8.97
N ASP A 28 11.30 -5.35 -8.96
CA ASP A 28 10.67 -4.81 -10.17
C ASP A 28 9.68 -3.70 -9.83
N THR A 29 10.06 -2.44 -10.10
CA THR A 29 9.28 -1.27 -9.68
C THR A 29 7.92 -1.20 -10.36
N ARG A 30 7.76 -1.85 -11.52
CA ARG A 30 6.51 -1.88 -12.30
C ARG A 30 5.35 -2.52 -11.54
N ILE A 31 5.65 -3.32 -10.51
CA ILE A 31 4.62 -3.89 -9.63
C ILE A 31 3.74 -2.82 -9.00
N MET A 32 4.26 -1.62 -8.78
CA MET A 32 3.54 -0.49 -8.17
C MET A 32 2.45 0.12 -9.07
N VAL A 33 2.26 -0.38 -10.31
CA VAL A 33 1.21 0.12 -11.22
C VAL A 33 -0.21 0.03 -10.63
N CYS A 34 -0.49 -0.95 -9.78
CA CYS A 34 -1.83 -1.20 -9.23
C CYS A 34 -2.09 -0.59 -7.84
N ASP A 35 -1.40 0.50 -7.49
CA ASP A 35 -1.52 1.22 -6.20
C ASP A 35 -1.52 0.31 -4.96
N TRP A 36 -0.46 -0.49 -4.80
CA TRP A 36 -0.29 -1.33 -3.61
C TRP A 36 -0.20 -0.56 -2.29
N LEU A 37 -0.09 0.77 -2.32
CA LEU A 37 -0.11 1.62 -1.11
C LEU A 37 -1.51 1.69 -0.48
N ALA A 38 -2.57 1.71 -1.29
CA ALA A 38 -3.94 1.63 -0.78
C ALA A 38 -4.15 0.29 -0.02
N TYR A 39 -3.69 -0.81 -0.60
CA TYR A 39 -3.73 -2.12 0.02
C TYR A 39 -2.86 -2.21 1.29
N ALA A 40 -1.66 -1.62 1.27
CA ALA A 40 -0.79 -1.54 2.43
C ALA A 40 -1.41 -0.73 3.58
N THR A 41 -2.12 0.36 3.26
CA THR A 41 -2.89 1.15 4.23
C THR A 41 -3.94 0.28 4.90
N LEU A 42 -4.80 -0.37 4.12
CA LEU A 42 -5.84 -1.23 4.67
C LEU A 42 -5.27 -2.40 5.49
N ALA A 43 -4.19 -3.02 5.02
CA ALA A 43 -3.51 -4.11 5.74
C ALA A 43 -2.93 -3.64 7.08
N THR A 44 -2.39 -2.42 7.14
CA THR A 44 -1.89 -1.82 8.38
C THR A 44 -3.02 -1.67 9.39
N TYR A 45 -4.15 -1.10 8.97
CA TYR A 45 -5.34 -0.95 9.82
C TYR A 45 -5.87 -2.30 10.31
N ARG A 46 -5.90 -3.32 9.45
CA ARG A 46 -6.30 -4.69 9.83
C ARG A 46 -5.36 -5.28 10.87
N LEU A 47 -4.05 -5.13 10.70
CA LEU A 47 -3.06 -5.64 11.65
C LEU A 47 -3.18 -4.95 13.01
N VAL A 48 -3.38 -3.63 13.03
CA VAL A 48 -3.62 -2.88 14.27
C VAL A 48 -4.93 -3.31 14.93
N ASN A 49 -6.01 -3.49 14.15
CA ASN A 49 -7.28 -4.03 14.65
C ASN A 49 -7.13 -5.42 15.27
N GLU A 50 -6.36 -6.31 14.64
CA GLU A 50 -6.09 -7.65 15.18
C GLU A 50 -5.36 -7.61 16.54
N ILE A 51 -4.46 -6.65 16.73
CA ILE A 51 -3.69 -6.48 17.97
C ILE A 51 -4.51 -5.81 19.08
N THR A 52 -5.33 -4.82 18.72
CA THR A 52 -6.00 -3.92 19.70
C THR A 52 -7.48 -4.21 19.91
N GLY A 53 -8.13 -4.88 18.96
CA GLY A 53 -9.58 -5.05 18.89
C GLY A 53 -10.35 -3.81 18.45
N GLU A 54 -9.69 -2.73 18.00
CA GLU A 54 -10.36 -1.48 17.58
C GLU A 54 -11.04 -1.62 16.20
N SER A 55 -12.37 -1.56 16.14
CA SER A 55 -13.19 -2.01 15.00
C SER A 55 -13.27 -1.09 13.77
N ASP A 56 -12.69 0.11 13.82
CA ASP A 56 -12.86 1.10 12.74
C ASP A 56 -11.80 0.91 11.65
N LEU A 57 -12.20 0.20 10.59
CA LEU A 57 -11.41 0.02 9.38
C LEU A 57 -11.90 0.98 8.28
N PRO A 58 -11.00 1.61 7.52
CA PRO A 58 -11.36 2.40 6.36
C PRO A 58 -11.90 1.49 5.26
N SER A 59 -12.77 2.04 4.45
CA SER A 59 -13.13 1.45 3.17
C SER A 59 -11.93 1.47 2.21
N MET A 60 -12.04 0.66 1.17
CA MET A 60 -11.00 0.61 0.15
C MET A 60 -10.89 1.91 -0.65
N ASP A 61 -12.03 2.55 -0.91
CA ASP A 61 -12.09 3.84 -1.59
C ASP A 61 -11.34 4.92 -0.79
N GLU A 62 -11.50 4.94 0.54
CA GLU A 62 -10.75 5.84 1.43
C GLU A 62 -9.24 5.58 1.42
N CYS A 63 -8.82 4.34 1.13
CA CYS A 63 -7.41 4.00 0.98
C CYS A 63 -6.84 4.49 -0.36
N PHE A 64 -7.59 4.33 -1.46
CA PHE A 64 -7.18 4.78 -2.79
C PHE A 64 -7.20 6.30 -2.96
N ASP A 65 -8.18 7.00 -2.37
CA ASP A 65 -8.24 8.47 -2.44
C ASP A 65 -7.29 9.15 -1.45
N GLY A 66 -6.64 8.36 -0.58
CA GLY A 66 -5.65 8.80 0.39
C GLY A 66 -6.22 9.35 1.69
N THR A 67 -7.54 9.38 1.89
CA THR A 67 -8.17 9.91 3.11
C THR A 67 -7.92 9.03 4.34
N ALA A 68 -7.62 7.75 4.15
CA ALA A 68 -7.19 6.83 5.20
C ALA A 68 -5.67 6.85 5.48
N VAL A 69 -4.88 7.59 4.69
CA VAL A 69 -3.43 7.65 4.91
C VAL A 69 -3.14 8.59 6.08
N THR A 70 -2.68 8.03 7.18
CA THR A 70 -2.31 8.80 8.38
C THR A 70 -0.87 9.35 8.26
N PRO A 71 -0.46 10.32 9.11
CA PRO A 71 0.92 10.75 9.19
C PRO A 71 1.90 9.61 9.44
N GLU A 72 1.54 8.64 10.29
CA GLU A 72 2.38 7.47 10.61
C GLU A 72 2.69 6.60 9.38
N LEU A 73 1.77 6.55 8.40
CA LEU A 73 2.00 5.88 7.11
C LEU A 73 2.83 6.76 6.16
N SER A 74 2.45 8.02 6.03
CA SER A 74 3.01 8.93 5.01
C SER A 74 4.37 9.53 5.36
N ASP A 75 4.72 9.60 6.64
CA ASP A 75 6.03 10.07 7.13
C ASP A 75 7.14 9.03 6.94
N ASN A 76 6.81 7.78 6.62
CA ASN A 76 7.80 6.77 6.28
C ASN A 76 8.54 7.17 4.99
N PRO A 77 9.88 7.28 4.98
CA PRO A 77 10.62 7.74 3.80
C PRO A 77 10.39 6.85 2.57
N LYS A 78 10.17 5.54 2.75
CA LYS A 78 9.90 4.60 1.66
C LYS A 78 8.51 4.77 1.06
N TRP A 79 7.54 5.31 1.82
CA TRP A 79 6.20 5.64 1.32
C TRP A 79 6.29 6.58 0.12
N SER A 80 7.04 7.66 0.25
CA SER A 80 7.22 8.65 -0.82
C SER A 80 7.82 8.06 -2.10
N ILE A 81 8.75 7.10 -1.96
CA ILE A 81 9.40 6.43 -3.08
C ILE A 81 8.43 5.45 -3.77
N LEU A 82 7.72 4.65 -2.99
CA LEU A 82 6.68 3.74 -3.50
C LEU A 82 5.59 4.52 -4.22
N LYS A 83 5.18 5.68 -3.68
CA LYS A 83 4.19 6.55 -4.30
C LYS A 83 4.70 7.12 -5.61
N TYR A 84 5.94 7.57 -5.65
CA TYR A 84 6.58 8.02 -6.88
C TYR A 84 6.56 6.93 -7.96
N TRP A 85 6.92 5.69 -7.61
CA TRP A 85 6.86 4.57 -8.56
C TRP A 85 5.44 4.27 -9.01
N HIS A 86 4.46 4.28 -8.10
CA HIS A 86 3.06 4.13 -8.48
C HIS A 86 2.65 5.19 -9.50
N ASP A 87 2.82 6.46 -9.17
CA ASP A 87 2.41 7.57 -10.04
C ASP A 87 3.11 7.50 -11.41
N TYR A 88 4.41 7.16 -11.44
CA TYR A 88 5.18 6.98 -12.68
C TYR A 88 4.66 5.81 -13.54
N HIS A 89 4.48 4.63 -12.94
CA HIS A 89 4.08 3.42 -13.65
C HIS A 89 2.61 3.50 -14.09
N TRP A 90 1.73 4.10 -13.28
CA TRP A 90 0.34 4.35 -13.62
C TRP A 90 0.22 5.25 -14.85
N GLN A 91 0.92 6.39 -14.87
CA GLN A 91 0.92 7.29 -16.04
C GLN A 91 1.40 6.58 -17.31
N ARG A 92 2.44 5.75 -17.19
CA ARG A 92 2.98 4.99 -18.32
C ARG A 92 2.01 3.92 -18.83
N ALA A 93 1.33 3.21 -17.91
CA ALA A 93 0.36 2.18 -18.25
C ALA A 93 -0.85 2.73 -19.00
N ASN A 94 -1.22 4.00 -18.76
CA ASN A 94 -2.28 4.71 -19.46
C ASN A 94 -1.89 5.17 -20.90
N THR A 95 -0.89 4.53 -21.51
CA THR A 95 -0.50 4.74 -22.91
C THR A 95 -0.68 3.45 -23.71
N LYS A 96 -0.89 3.55 -25.03
CA LYS A 96 -1.03 2.37 -25.90
C LYS A 96 0.16 1.40 -25.84
N ALA A 97 1.36 1.93 -25.61
CA ALA A 97 2.56 1.10 -25.45
C ALA A 97 2.63 0.49 -24.05
N GLY A 98 2.24 1.24 -23.03
CA GLY A 98 2.20 0.79 -21.64
C GLY A 98 1.18 -0.31 -21.39
N GLU A 99 0.00 -0.27 -22.00
CA GLU A 99 -1.04 -1.30 -21.79
C GLU A 99 -0.50 -2.74 -21.95
N ARG A 100 0.30 -2.98 -22.99
CA ARG A 100 0.97 -4.29 -23.20
C ARG A 100 2.12 -4.56 -22.23
N GLU A 101 2.83 -3.51 -21.83
CA GLU A 101 3.95 -3.62 -20.88
C GLU A 101 3.46 -4.04 -19.48
N TYR A 102 2.27 -3.56 -19.08
CA TYR A 102 1.73 -3.79 -17.73
C TYR A 102 0.70 -4.92 -17.64
N GLU A 103 0.30 -5.55 -18.74
CA GLU A 103 -0.73 -6.61 -18.78
C GLU A 103 -0.50 -7.71 -17.72
N SER A 104 0.74 -8.18 -17.59
CA SER A 104 1.08 -9.20 -16.58
C SER A 104 0.97 -8.71 -15.13
N TYR A 105 1.17 -7.41 -14.88
CA TYR A 105 1.05 -6.82 -13.54
C TYR A 105 -0.40 -6.56 -13.15
N PHE A 106 -1.26 -6.20 -14.10
CA PHE A 106 -2.70 -6.09 -13.87
C PHE A 106 -3.37 -7.43 -13.52
N SER A 107 -2.71 -8.54 -13.87
CA SER A 107 -3.17 -9.88 -13.50
C SER A 107 -2.78 -10.29 -12.07
N ILE A 108 -1.94 -9.50 -11.39
CA ILE A 108 -1.52 -9.77 -10.01
C ILE A 108 -2.63 -9.31 -9.07
N VAL A 109 -3.42 -10.27 -8.57
CA VAL A 109 -4.52 -10.00 -7.63
C VAL A 109 -4.10 -10.07 -6.17
N ALA A 110 -2.90 -10.56 -5.87
CA ALA A 110 -2.39 -10.62 -4.51
C ALA A 110 -0.86 -10.62 -4.46
N ILE A 111 -0.32 -10.06 -3.38
CA ILE A 111 1.11 -10.04 -3.08
C ILE A 111 1.33 -10.55 -1.65
N GLN A 112 2.24 -11.50 -1.49
CA GLN A 112 2.68 -11.97 -0.18
C GLN A 112 3.88 -11.14 0.31
N LEU A 113 3.73 -10.50 1.46
CA LEU A 113 4.73 -9.68 2.15
C LEU A 113 5.07 -10.31 3.51
N GLY A 114 5.87 -11.39 3.49
CA GLY A 114 6.18 -12.15 4.71
C GLY A 114 4.94 -12.85 5.25
N ASP A 115 4.41 -12.39 6.37
CA ASP A 115 3.18 -12.88 7.01
C ASP A 115 1.92 -12.08 6.65
N VAL A 116 2.06 -10.96 5.93
CA VAL A 116 0.94 -10.13 5.47
C VAL A 116 0.66 -10.42 4.00
N MET A 117 -0.62 -10.57 3.64
CA MET A 117 -1.06 -10.66 2.24
C MET A 117 -1.82 -9.39 1.86
N LEU A 118 -1.38 -8.74 0.77
CA LEU A 118 -2.14 -7.67 0.11
C LEU A 118 -3.00 -8.31 -0.98
N SER A 119 -4.30 -8.05 -0.99
CA SER A 119 -5.25 -8.69 -1.92
C SER A 119 -6.24 -7.69 -2.51
N MET A 120 -6.41 -7.76 -3.83
CA MET A 120 -7.38 -7.00 -4.65
C MET A 120 -8.83 -7.39 -4.46
#